data_AF-A0A7C4ZD68-F1
#
_entry.id   AF-A0A7C4ZD68-F1
#
_cell.length_a   1.000
_cell.length_b   1.000
_cell.length_c   1.000
_cell.angle_alpha   90.00
_cell.angle_beta   90.00
_cell.angle_gamma   90.00
#
_symmetry.space_group_name_H-M   'P 1'
#
loop_
_entity.id
_entity.type
_entity.pdbx_description
1 polymer ?
#
loop_
_entity_poly.entity_id
_entity_poly.type
_entity_poly.pdbx_seq_one_letter_code
_entity_poly.pdbx_strand_id
1 'polypeptide(L)'
;GPEDERYLRMAGEVLADQIEDVLDVWYGFVASHPHLVYYFTDGRGNANSEYLAAVRKRFGQWILDTCNRPYDQAWLDYAHEIGLRHHRTKKNQTDGVQSVPIVNHRYMVAFIYPITATIKPFLAKKGHSPEDVEKMHQAWFKSVVMQVALWSVPYVKEGDF
;
A
#
# COMPACT_ATOMS: atom_id res chain seq x y z
N GLY A 1 -16.47 9.90 -0.57
CA GLY A 1 -17.69 10.39 0.14
C GLY A 1 -18.40 9.23 0.81
N PRO A 2 -19.61 9.43 1.38
CA PRO A 2 -20.31 8.38 2.15
C PRO A 2 -20.54 7.06 1.38
N GLU A 3 -20.72 7.15 0.06
CA GLU A 3 -20.82 5.98 -0.80
C GLU A 3 -19.50 5.20 -0.87
N ASP A 4 -18.38 5.88 -1.14
CA ASP A 4 -17.05 5.23 -1.17
C ASP A 4 -16.70 4.60 0.18
N GLU A 5 -17.05 5.25 1.31
CA GLU A 5 -16.84 4.67 2.64
C GLU A 5 -17.63 3.38 2.84
N ARG A 6 -18.88 3.33 2.36
CA ARG A 6 -19.70 2.10 2.40
C ARG A 6 -19.03 0.98 1.60
N TYR A 7 -18.56 1.29 0.39
CA TYR A 7 -17.96 0.30 -0.49
C TYR A 7 -16.55 -0.10 -0.07
N LEU A 8 -15.79 0.77 0.60
CA LEU A 8 -14.52 0.39 1.25
C LEU A 8 -14.74 -0.59 2.39
N ARG A 9 -15.77 -0.38 3.23
CA ARG A 9 -16.13 -1.34 4.28
C ARG A 9 -16.51 -2.70 3.71
N MET A 10 -17.34 -2.72 2.66
CA MET A 10 -17.69 -3.95 1.94
C MET A 10 -16.45 -4.64 1.34
N ALA A 11 -15.53 -3.87 0.75
CA ALA A 11 -14.26 -4.41 0.25
C ALA A 11 -13.45 -5.04 1.39
N GLY A 12 -13.46 -4.45 2.59
CA GLY A 12 -12.82 -5.00 3.79
C GLY A 12 -13.36 -6.38 4.17
N GLU A 13 -14.67 -6.54 4.19
CA GLU A 13 -15.34 -7.83 4.45
C GLU A 13 -14.95 -8.87 3.39
N VAL A 14 -14.91 -8.48 2.12
CA VAL A 14 -14.53 -9.36 1.01
C VAL A 14 -13.06 -9.80 1.08
N LEU A 15 -12.16 -8.88 1.45
CA LEU A 15 -10.72 -9.11 1.41
C LEU A 15 -10.14 -9.77 2.68
N ALA A 16 -10.87 -9.75 3.80
CA ALA A 16 -10.34 -10.11 5.11
C ALA A 16 -9.72 -11.51 5.20
N ASP A 17 -10.30 -12.51 4.53
CA ASP A 17 -9.79 -13.88 4.49
C ASP A 17 -8.93 -14.18 3.25
N GLN A 18 -8.60 -13.15 2.47
CA GLN A 18 -7.80 -13.25 1.23
C GLN A 18 -6.49 -12.47 1.30
N ILE A 19 -6.14 -11.88 2.45
CA ILE A 19 -4.99 -10.99 2.60
C ILE A 19 -3.68 -11.66 2.17
N GLU A 20 -3.43 -12.90 2.58
CA GLU A 20 -2.18 -13.58 2.21
C GLU A 20 -2.08 -13.83 0.70
N ASP A 21 -3.19 -14.21 0.03
CA ASP A 21 -3.19 -14.39 -1.42
C ASP A 21 -2.96 -13.06 -2.17
N VAL A 22 -3.53 -11.96 -1.67
CA VAL A 22 -3.30 -10.61 -2.23
C VAL A 22 -1.82 -10.25 -2.09
N LEU A 23 -1.24 -10.49 -0.92
CA LEU A 23 0.18 -10.22 -0.66
C LEU A 23 1.08 -11.08 -1.54
N ASP A 24 0.73 -12.34 -1.82
CA ASP A 24 1.51 -13.20 -2.72
C ASP A 24 1.57 -12.66 -4.14
N VAL A 25 0.43 -12.20 -4.69
CA VAL A 25 0.41 -11.57 -6.01
C VAL A 25 1.23 -10.29 -6.03
N TRP A 26 1.08 -9.44 -5.01
CA TRP A 26 1.81 -8.18 -4.91
C TRP A 26 3.33 -8.38 -4.81
N TYR A 27 3.78 -9.22 -3.88
CA TYR A 27 5.20 -9.49 -3.70
C TYR A 27 5.80 -10.30 -4.86
N GLY A 28 5.01 -11.14 -5.52
CA GLY A 28 5.39 -11.78 -6.78
C GLY A 28 5.68 -10.75 -7.89
N PHE A 29 4.83 -9.73 -8.02
CA PHE A 29 5.07 -8.61 -8.94
C PHE A 29 6.34 -7.82 -8.58
N VAL A 30 6.55 -7.48 -7.31
CA VAL A 30 7.75 -6.75 -6.89
C VAL A 30 9.02 -7.58 -7.14
N ALA A 31 9.00 -8.87 -6.79
CA ALA A 31 10.13 -9.77 -6.94
C ALA A 31 10.51 -10.05 -8.40
N SER A 32 9.55 -10.04 -9.32
CA SER A 32 9.79 -10.28 -10.75
C SER A 32 10.45 -9.10 -11.48
N HIS A 33 10.61 -7.95 -10.81
CA HIS A 33 11.22 -6.74 -11.37
C HIS A 33 12.46 -6.33 -10.56
N PRO A 34 13.70 -6.55 -11.08
CA PRO A 34 14.93 -6.26 -10.34
C PRO A 34 15.03 -4.84 -9.76
N HIS A 35 14.49 -3.84 -10.48
CA HIS A 35 14.50 -2.45 -10.05
C HIS A 35 13.47 -2.12 -8.96
N LEU A 36 12.48 -2.98 -8.70
CA LEU A 36 11.50 -2.81 -7.63
C LEU A 36 11.92 -3.56 -6.36
N VAL A 37 12.35 -4.83 -6.50
CA VAL A 37 12.89 -5.59 -5.37
C VAL A 37 14.14 -4.94 -4.78
N TYR A 38 14.89 -4.16 -5.58
CA TYR A 38 16.01 -3.31 -5.15
C TYR A 38 15.75 -2.56 -3.83
N TYR A 39 14.53 -2.08 -3.60
CA TYR A 39 14.16 -1.31 -2.40
C TYR A 39 14.18 -2.10 -1.09
N PHE A 40 14.31 -3.43 -1.18
CA PHE A 40 14.45 -4.37 -0.08
C PHE A 40 15.84 -5.02 -0.02
N THR A 41 16.81 -4.51 -0.78
CA THR A 41 18.18 -5.05 -0.84
C THR A 41 19.18 -4.23 -0.03
N ASP A 42 20.38 -4.77 0.17
CA ASP A 42 21.57 -4.08 0.68
C ASP A 42 22.19 -3.07 -0.32
N GLY A 43 21.55 -2.83 -1.47
CA GLY A 43 22.06 -2.00 -2.56
C GLY A 43 23.04 -2.72 -3.50
N ARG A 44 23.40 -3.98 -3.22
CA ARG A 44 24.23 -4.85 -4.06
C ARG A 44 23.43 -5.97 -4.73
N GLY A 45 22.12 -5.99 -4.50
CA GLY A 45 21.20 -6.98 -5.07
C GLY A 45 20.82 -8.11 -4.12
N ASN A 46 21.36 -8.13 -2.89
CA ASN A 46 20.99 -9.15 -1.90
C ASN A 46 19.70 -8.71 -1.19
N ALA A 47 18.57 -9.33 -1.53
CA ALA A 47 17.29 -9.05 -0.89
C ALA A 47 17.25 -9.54 0.57
N ASN A 48 16.75 -8.70 1.46
CA ASN A 48 16.58 -9.02 2.87
C ASN A 48 15.20 -9.66 3.11
N SER A 49 15.17 -10.97 3.33
CA SER A 49 13.93 -11.74 3.54
C SER A 49 13.21 -11.39 4.84
N GLU A 50 13.95 -11.11 5.92
CA GLU A 50 13.37 -10.69 7.20
C GLU A 50 12.68 -9.32 7.07
N TYR A 51 13.31 -8.40 6.36
CA TYR A 51 12.73 -7.09 6.06
C TYR A 51 11.44 -7.23 5.23
N LEU A 52 11.47 -8.04 4.18
CA LEU A 52 10.29 -8.34 3.35
C LEU A 52 9.15 -8.93 4.21
N ALA A 53 9.45 -9.89 5.08
CA ALA A 53 8.45 -10.53 5.94
C ALA A 53 7.84 -9.54 6.96
N ALA A 54 8.65 -8.66 7.55
CA ALA A 54 8.16 -7.65 8.49
C ALA A 54 7.28 -6.59 7.80
N VAL A 55 7.69 -6.12 6.62
CA VAL A 55 6.90 -5.18 5.81
C VAL A 55 5.61 -5.85 5.33
N ARG A 56 5.65 -7.13 4.91
CA ARG A 56 4.48 -7.90 4.46
C ARG A 56 3.37 -7.90 5.50
N LYS A 57 3.69 -8.11 6.78
CA LYS A 57 2.71 -8.06 7.87
C LYS A 57 2.02 -6.70 7.97
N ARG A 58 2.80 -5.61 7.92
CA ARG A 58 2.24 -4.26 7.97
C ARG A 58 1.45 -3.91 6.71
N PHE A 59 1.84 -4.43 5.56
CA PHE A 59 1.09 -4.29 4.31
C PHE A 59 -0.28 -4.96 4.44
N GLY A 60 -0.34 -6.20 4.94
CA GLY A 60 -1.60 -6.90 5.18
C GLY A 60 -2.53 -6.11 6.10
N GLN A 61 -2.00 -5.56 7.19
CA GLN A 61 -2.77 -4.68 8.07
C GLN A 61 -3.23 -3.39 7.37
N TRP A 62 -2.39 -2.77 6.53
CA TRP A 62 -2.75 -1.58 5.76
C TRP A 62 -3.94 -1.81 4.81
N ILE A 63 -4.06 -3.00 4.21
CA ILE A 63 -5.23 -3.37 3.39
C ILE A 63 -6.50 -3.29 4.24
N LEU A 64 -6.48 -3.88 5.44
CA LEU A 64 -7.60 -3.85 6.37
C LEU A 64 -7.89 -2.44 6.88
N ASP A 65 -6.86 -1.68 7.23
CA ASP A 65 -7.01 -0.32 7.74
C ASP A 65 -7.57 0.63 6.70
N THR A 66 -7.18 0.46 5.43
CA THR A 66 -7.73 1.21 4.29
C THR A 66 -9.25 1.02 4.17
N CYS A 67 -9.76 -0.17 4.47
CA CYS A 67 -11.17 -0.50 4.39
C CYS A 67 -11.98 -0.18 5.66
N ASN A 68 -11.37 -0.31 6.83
CA ASN A 68 -12.11 -0.40 8.09
C ASN A 68 -11.91 0.79 9.04
N ARG A 69 -10.81 1.55 8.91
CA ARG A 69 -10.53 2.66 9.84
C ARG A 69 -11.29 3.92 9.41
N PRO A 70 -11.83 4.71 10.35
CA PRO A 70 -12.26 6.07 10.05
C PRO A 70 -11.04 6.91 9.62
N TYR A 71 -11.20 7.77 8.62
CA TYR A 71 -10.14 8.67 8.17
C TYR A 71 -10.13 9.93 9.03
N ASP A 72 -9.82 9.72 10.31
CA ASP A 72 -9.70 10.75 11.34
C ASP A 72 -8.25 11.22 11.51
N GLN A 73 -7.98 12.03 12.54
CA GLN A 73 -6.63 12.54 12.79
C GLN A 73 -5.61 11.42 13.05
N ALA A 74 -5.99 10.35 13.76
CA ALA A 74 -5.08 9.25 14.01
C ALA A 74 -4.71 8.50 12.72
N TRP A 75 -5.66 8.41 11.78
CA TRP A 75 -5.39 7.90 10.44
C TRP A 75 -4.45 8.83 9.64
N LEU A 76 -4.65 10.15 9.71
CA LEU A 76 -3.74 11.13 9.06
C LEU A 76 -2.32 11.06 9.62
N ASP A 77 -2.17 10.96 10.93
CA ASP A 77 -0.87 10.84 11.59
C ASP A 77 -0.13 9.58 11.12
N TYR A 78 -0.87 8.47 10.97
CA TYR A 78 -0.29 7.22 10.48
C TYR A 78 -0.02 7.24 8.97
N ALA A 79 -0.86 7.91 8.17
CA ALA A 79 -0.58 8.13 6.75
C ALA A 79 0.73 8.91 6.57
N HIS A 80 0.95 9.95 7.37
CA HIS A 80 2.22 10.68 7.36
C HIS A 80 3.40 9.77 7.75
N GLU A 81 3.25 8.95 8.79
CA GLU A 81 4.26 7.98 9.20
C GLU A 81 4.61 6.97 8.09
N ILE A 82 3.63 6.49 7.31
CA ILE A 82 3.89 5.61 6.16
C ILE A 82 4.72 6.33 5.09
N GLY A 83 4.42 7.59 4.79
CA GLY A 83 5.22 8.42 3.90
C GLY A 83 6.67 8.53 4.36
N LEU A 84 6.88 8.79 5.67
CA LEU A 84 8.21 8.86 6.27
C LEU A 84 8.98 7.54 6.17
N ARG A 85 8.30 6.39 6.28
CA ARG A 85 8.91 5.04 6.18
C ARG A 85 9.32 4.65 4.76
N HIS A 86 8.74 5.27 3.73
CA HIS A 86 9.22 5.13 2.35
C HIS A 86 10.33 6.14 2.03
N HIS A 87 10.26 7.33 2.63
CA HIS A 87 11.25 8.38 2.50
C HIS A 87 12.52 8.11 3.34
N ARG A 88 13.64 8.76 3.00
CA ARG A 88 14.89 8.62 3.75
C ARG A 88 14.81 9.03 5.22
N THR A 89 13.76 9.77 5.60
CA THR A 89 13.57 10.22 6.98
C THR A 89 13.42 9.05 7.95
N LYS A 90 12.67 8.00 7.58
CA LYS A 90 12.45 6.83 8.46
C LYS A 90 12.60 5.47 7.78
N LYS A 91 12.87 5.41 6.47
CA LYS A 91 13.14 4.12 5.81
C LYS A 91 14.23 3.34 6.56
N ASN A 92 14.01 2.04 6.70
CA ASN A 92 14.86 1.06 7.38
C ASN A 92 14.87 1.13 8.92
N GLN A 93 14.38 2.20 9.54
CA GLN A 93 14.46 2.36 11.01
C GLN A 93 13.47 1.48 11.76
N THR A 94 12.25 1.30 11.24
CA THR A 94 11.19 0.51 11.90
C THR A 94 11.61 -0.93 12.17
N ASP A 95 12.41 -1.52 11.29
CA ASP A 95 12.87 -2.92 11.39
C ASP A 95 14.36 -3.03 11.74
N GLY A 96 15.06 -1.91 11.95
CA GLY A 96 16.49 -1.90 12.27
C GLY A 96 17.40 -2.48 11.19
N VAL A 97 17.02 -2.38 9.91
CA VAL A 97 17.73 -3.04 8.80
C VAL A 97 18.71 -2.12 8.08
N GLN A 98 19.67 -2.72 7.36
CA GLN A 98 20.53 -2.02 6.41
C GLN A 98 20.04 -2.30 4.99
N SER A 99 19.43 -1.30 4.35
CA SER A 99 18.93 -1.36 2.98
C SER A 99 19.09 0.00 2.30
N VAL A 100 18.79 0.08 1.00
CA VAL A 100 18.86 1.33 0.23
C VAL A 100 18.08 2.46 0.94
N PRO A 101 18.56 3.71 0.88
CA PRO A 101 18.12 4.75 1.82
C PRO A 101 16.74 5.35 1.52
N ILE A 102 16.20 5.19 0.31
CA ILE A 102 14.96 5.85 -0.11
C ILE A 102 14.21 5.01 -1.15
N VAL A 103 12.88 4.98 -1.08
CA VAL A 103 12.05 4.59 -2.23
C VAL A 103 11.78 5.85 -3.05
N ASN A 104 12.22 5.90 -4.30
CA ASN A 104 12.08 7.11 -5.11
C ASN A 104 10.60 7.41 -5.41
N HIS A 105 10.20 8.67 -5.25
CA HIS A 105 8.79 9.08 -5.31
C HIS A 105 8.05 8.66 -6.59
N ARG A 106 8.76 8.61 -7.74
CA ARG A 106 8.20 8.12 -9.01
C ARG A 106 7.53 6.74 -8.89
N TYR A 107 8.07 5.86 -8.05
CA TYR A 107 7.51 4.52 -7.83
C TYR A 107 6.33 4.54 -6.88
N MET A 108 6.29 5.47 -5.91
CA MET A 108 5.11 5.67 -5.06
C MET A 108 3.89 6.02 -5.92
N VAL A 109 4.04 6.97 -6.84
CA VAL A 109 2.99 7.35 -7.80
C VAL A 109 2.67 6.21 -8.76
N ALA A 110 3.68 5.59 -9.36
CA ALA A 110 3.47 4.50 -10.31
C ALA A 110 2.74 3.30 -9.69
N PHE A 111 2.95 3.03 -8.39
CA PHE A 111 2.35 1.90 -7.68
C PHE A 111 0.85 2.04 -7.42
N ILE A 112 0.26 3.22 -7.62
CA ILE A 112 -1.20 3.39 -7.59
C ILE A 112 -1.87 2.39 -8.55
N TYR A 113 -1.33 2.23 -9.77
CA TYR A 113 -1.89 1.32 -10.76
C TYR A 113 -1.83 -0.16 -10.35
N PRO A 114 -0.66 -0.77 -10.10
CA PRO A 114 -0.60 -2.19 -9.79
C PRO A 114 -1.32 -2.52 -8.46
N ILE A 115 -1.28 -1.65 -7.44
CA ILE A 115 -2.08 -1.85 -6.22
C ILE A 115 -3.58 -1.90 -6.51
N THR A 116 -4.06 -1.04 -7.41
CA THR A 116 -5.46 -1.01 -7.82
C THR A 116 -5.83 -2.18 -8.73
N ALA A 117 -4.94 -2.56 -9.64
CA ALA A 117 -5.17 -3.66 -10.58
C ALA A 117 -5.18 -5.03 -9.86
N THR A 118 -4.28 -5.22 -8.89
CA THR A 118 -4.16 -6.46 -8.13
C THR A 118 -5.42 -6.78 -7.33
N ILE A 119 -6.13 -5.79 -6.79
CA ILE A 119 -7.25 -6.05 -5.88
C ILE A 119 -8.53 -6.52 -6.59
N LYS A 120 -8.73 -6.11 -7.85
CA LYS A 120 -10.02 -6.30 -8.55
C LYS A 120 -10.47 -7.77 -8.64
N PRO A 121 -9.61 -8.73 -9.01
CA PRO A 121 -9.99 -10.14 -9.03
C PRO A 121 -10.41 -10.68 -7.65
N PHE A 122 -9.81 -10.17 -6.56
CA PHE A 122 -10.15 -10.60 -5.20
C PHE A 122 -11.51 -10.07 -4.74
N LEU A 123 -11.84 -8.84 -5.13
CA LEU A 123 -13.15 -8.24 -4.87
C LEU A 123 -14.30 -9.03 -5.52
N ALA A 124 -14.04 -9.74 -6.63
CA ALA A 124 -15.04 -10.52 -7.35
C ALA A 124 -15.27 -11.95 -6.80
N LYS A 125 -14.45 -12.42 -5.85
CA LYS A 125 -14.45 -13.84 -5.41
C LYS A 125 -15.59 -14.23 -4.47
N LYS A 126 -16.35 -13.28 -3.93
CA LYS A 126 -17.36 -13.52 -2.88
C LYS A 126 -18.82 -13.41 -3.34
N GLY A 127 -19.06 -13.45 -4.66
CA GLY A 127 -20.43 -13.52 -5.22
C GLY A 127 -21.21 -12.21 -5.21
N HIS A 128 -20.55 -11.07 -4.97
CA HIS A 128 -21.15 -9.75 -5.15
C HIS A 128 -21.48 -9.47 -6.62
N SER A 129 -22.44 -8.58 -6.86
CA SER A 129 -22.81 -8.16 -8.21
C SER A 129 -21.63 -7.47 -8.93
N PRO A 130 -21.54 -7.53 -10.27
CA PRO A 130 -20.50 -6.79 -11.00
C PRO A 130 -20.50 -5.29 -10.71
N GLU A 131 -21.67 -4.71 -10.42
CA GLU A 131 -21.81 -3.31 -10.04
C GLU A 131 -21.17 -3.02 -8.67
N ASP A 132 -21.44 -3.86 -7.66
CA ASP A 132 -20.83 -3.70 -6.35
C ASP A 132 -19.32 -3.94 -6.38
N VAL A 133 -18.86 -4.91 -7.19
CA VAL A 133 -17.42 -5.13 -7.43
C VAL A 133 -16.76 -3.90 -8.02
N GLU A 134 -17.39 -3.25 -9.00
CA GLU A 134 -16.86 -2.02 -9.57
C GLU A 134 -16.85 -0.87 -8.56
N LYS A 135 -17.91 -0.72 -7.76
CA LYS A 135 -17.97 0.33 -6.73
C LYS A 135 -16.94 0.12 -5.61
N MET A 136 -16.72 -1.12 -5.16
CA MET A 136 -15.61 -1.48 -4.26
C MET A 136 -14.26 -1.13 -4.88
N HIS A 137 -14.06 -1.47 -6.16
CA HIS A 137 -12.82 -1.21 -6.88
C HIS A 137 -12.52 0.29 -7.03
N GLN A 138 -13.54 1.09 -7.37
CA GLN A 138 -13.41 2.55 -7.46
C GLN A 138 -13.15 3.20 -6.10
N ALA A 139 -13.82 2.73 -5.05
CA ALA A 139 -13.59 3.25 -3.69
C ALA A 139 -12.17 2.93 -3.19
N TRP A 140 -11.68 1.72 -3.46
CA TRP A 140 -10.28 1.33 -3.23
C TRP A 140 -9.32 2.22 -4.00
N PHE A 141 -9.53 2.39 -5.31
CA PHE A 141 -8.67 3.21 -6.16
C PHE A 141 -8.56 4.66 -5.65
N LYS A 142 -9.69 5.30 -5.35
CA LYS A 142 -9.74 6.66 -4.79
C LYS A 142 -8.97 6.75 -3.47
N SER A 143 -9.13 5.76 -2.59
CA SER A 143 -8.39 5.73 -1.32
C SER A 143 -6.88 5.61 -1.53
N VAL A 144 -6.44 4.73 -2.43
CA VAL A 144 -5.01 4.57 -2.76
C VAL A 144 -4.42 5.86 -3.33
N VAL A 145 -5.14 6.53 -4.25
CA VAL A 145 -4.71 7.84 -4.80
C VAL A 145 -4.54 8.87 -3.68
N MET A 146 -5.54 9.01 -2.80
CA MET A 146 -5.49 9.93 -1.68
C MET A 146 -4.33 9.63 -0.74
N GLN A 147 -4.13 8.36 -0.37
CA GLN A 147 -3.05 7.95 0.51
C GLN A 147 -1.67 8.25 -0.08
N VAL A 148 -1.45 7.92 -1.36
CA VAL A 148 -0.17 8.21 -2.02
C VAL A 148 0.07 9.72 -2.15
N ALA A 149 -0.98 10.52 -2.36
CA ALA A 149 -0.87 11.97 -2.30
C ALA A 149 -0.38 12.43 -0.91
N LEU A 150 -0.99 11.95 0.18
CA LEU A 150 -0.55 12.28 1.55
C LEU A 150 0.87 11.78 1.86
N TRP A 151 1.26 10.62 1.34
CA TRP A 151 2.61 10.07 1.53
C TRP A 151 3.68 10.85 0.76
N SER A 152 3.29 11.78 -0.12
CA SER A 152 4.21 12.63 -0.85
C SER A 152 4.76 13.79 -0.03
N VAL A 153 4.13 14.16 1.10
CA VAL A 153 4.56 15.26 2.00
C VAL A 153 6.09 15.28 2.23
N PRO A 154 6.75 14.18 2.67
CA PRO A 154 8.20 14.21 2.94
C PRO A 154 9.09 14.24 1.68
N TYR A 155 8.52 14.08 0.48
CA TYR A 155 9.25 14.11 -0.79
C TYR A 155 9.21 15.47 -1.47
N VAL A 156 8.14 16.22 -1.24
CA VAL A 156 7.90 17.52 -1.85
C VAL A 156 8.69 18.58 -1.09
N LYS A 157 9.10 19.64 -1.79
CA LYS A 157 9.80 20.75 -1.15
C LYS A 157 8.87 21.45 -0.15
N GLU A 158 9.45 22.01 0.90
CA GLU A 158 8.70 22.80 1.86
C GLU A 158 7.98 23.97 1.16
N GLY A 159 6.68 24.11 1.40
CA GLY A 159 5.81 25.10 0.74
C GLY A 159 5.23 24.68 -0.62
N ASP A 160 5.63 23.52 -1.18
CA ASP A 160 5.22 23.07 -2.52
C ASP A 160 4.27 21.85 -2.50
N PHE A 161 3.84 21.39 -1.32
CA PHE A 161 2.88 20.28 -1.15
C PHE A 161 1.44 20.77 -1.34
#